data_AF-A0A3M2GTC8-F1
#
_entry.id   AF-A0A3M2GTC8-F1
#
_cell.length_a   1.000
_cell.length_b   1.000
_cell.length_c   1.000
_cell.angle_alpha   90.00
_cell.angle_beta   90.00
_cell.angle_gamma   90.00
#
_symmetry.space_group_name_H-M   'P 1'
#
loop_
_entity.id
_entity.type
_entity.pdbx_description
1 polymer ?
#
loop_
_entity_poly.entity_id
_entity_poly.type
_entity_poly.pdbx_seq_one_letter_code
_entity_poly.pdbx_strand_id
1 'polypeptide(L)'
;MVSNIILSFYFGSLFLLVFVVAPLLLRVKENKDLAGRFYGRILWRFYALAFPSLIVYLILSDVKTYGLLLLMGLLTNVSISHWLKTYKREIGNIDLLEPYDRRRVIFRRVSKLSTLVLFLNLLLSFYILIKIKGG
;
A
#
# COMPACT_ATOMS: atom_id res chain seq x y z
N MET A 1 -1.80 25.42 3.64
CA MET A 1 -0.75 25.01 4.61
C MET A 1 -1.08 23.69 5.30
N VAL A 2 -2.25 23.55 5.94
CA VAL A 2 -2.66 22.29 6.62
C VAL A 2 -2.77 21.10 5.67
N SER A 3 -3.34 21.29 4.47
CA SER A 3 -3.40 20.26 3.41
C SER A 3 -2.02 19.71 3.03
N ASN A 4 -0.99 20.56 2.99
CA ASN A 4 0.39 20.16 2.67
C ASN A 4 1.01 19.31 3.78
N ILE A 5 0.69 19.59 5.05
CA ILE A 5 1.16 18.79 6.18
C ILE A 5 0.53 17.39 6.10
N ILE A 6 -0.77 17.31 5.85
CA ILE A 6 -1.48 16.03 5.70
C ILE A 6 -0.90 15.22 4.53
N LEU A 7 -0.68 15.87 3.39
CA LEU A 7 -0.08 15.21 2.22
C LEU A 7 1.36 14.75 2.50
N SER A 8 2.14 15.54 3.25
CA SER A 8 3.50 15.16 3.65
C SER A 8 3.52 13.96 4.60
N PHE A 9 2.57 13.91 5.54
CA PHE A 9 2.40 12.76 6.44
C PHE A 9 1.96 11.51 5.68
N TYR A 10 1.02 11.65 4.75
CA TYR A 10 0.61 10.58 3.85
C TYR A 10 1.77 10.05 2.99
N PHE A 11 2.54 10.95 2.37
CA PHE A 11 3.73 10.59 1.60
C PHE A 11 4.78 9.89 2.47
N GLY A 12 5.10 10.44 3.65
CA GLY A 12 6.10 9.87 4.55
C GLY A 12 5.71 8.47 5.06
N SER A 13 4.44 8.26 5.36
CA SER A 13 3.94 6.93 5.75
C SER A 13 3.97 5.93 4.58
N LEU A 14 3.61 6.34 3.36
CA LEU A 14 3.79 5.52 2.17
C LEU A 14 5.27 5.19 1.92
N PHE A 15 6.16 6.17 2.08
CA PHE A 15 7.60 5.99 1.89
C PHE A 15 8.15 4.92 2.84
N LEU A 16 7.82 5.02 4.13
CA LEU A 16 8.20 4.01 5.12
C LEU A 16 7.66 2.64 4.73
N LEU A 17 6.42 2.55 4.28
CA LEU A 17 5.81 1.28 3.93
C LEU A 17 6.49 0.64 2.72
N VAL A 18 6.76 1.43 1.67
CA VAL A 18 7.31 0.94 0.40
C VAL A 18 8.82 0.68 0.45
N PHE A 19 9.59 1.51 1.14
CA PHE A 19 11.06 1.43 1.15
C PHE A 19 11.65 0.79 2.40
N VAL A 20 10.92 0.75 3.52
CA VAL A 20 11.42 0.17 4.77
C VAL A 20 10.67 -1.12 5.08
N VAL A 21 9.36 -1.06 5.26
CA VAL A 21 8.56 -2.20 5.73
C VAL A 21 8.48 -3.31 4.69
N ALA A 22 8.12 -3.00 3.44
CA ALA A 22 7.96 -4.01 2.39
C ALA A 22 9.28 -4.74 2.07
N PRO A 23 10.44 -4.07 1.90
CA PRO A 23 11.69 -4.77 1.63
C PRO A 23 12.16 -5.62 2.80
N LEU A 24 12.00 -5.14 4.04
CA LEU A 24 12.38 -5.90 5.24
C LEU A 24 11.56 -7.19 5.39
N LEU A 25 10.24 -7.11 5.19
CA LEU A 25 9.35 -8.25 5.45
C LEU A 25 9.19 -9.19 4.25
N LEU A 26 9.24 -8.68 3.02
CA LEU A 26 9.02 -9.50 1.82
C LEU A 26 10.29 -10.19 1.31
N ARG A 27 11.49 -9.78 1.78
CA ARG A 27 12.76 -10.42 1.42
C ARG A 27 13.21 -11.50 2.41
N VAL A 28 12.48 -11.71 3.52
CA VAL A 28 12.81 -12.77 4.48
C VAL A 28 12.72 -14.13 3.78
N LYS A 29 13.79 -14.94 3.87
CA LYS A 29 13.84 -16.28 3.24
C LYS A 29 13.11 -17.32 4.10
N GLU A 30 13.23 -17.19 5.41
CA GLU A 30 12.60 -18.05 6.41
C GLU A 30 11.24 -17.49 6.85
N ASN A 31 10.31 -18.35 7.25
CA ASN A 31 9.02 -17.93 7.80
C ASN A 31 8.24 -16.90 6.94
N LYS A 32 8.24 -17.06 5.62
CA LYS A 32 7.61 -16.11 4.67
C LYS A 32 6.12 -15.94 4.93
N ASP A 33 5.43 -17.00 5.36
CA ASP A 33 4.03 -16.91 5.71
C ASP A 33 3.80 -15.95 6.90
N LEU A 34 4.63 -16.06 7.94
CA LEU A 34 4.59 -15.20 9.12
C LEU A 34 4.92 -13.75 8.74
N ALA A 35 5.98 -13.53 7.97
CA ALA A 35 6.38 -12.21 7.50
C ALA A 35 5.27 -11.56 6.66
N GLY A 36 4.61 -12.33 5.78
CA GLY A 36 3.46 -11.88 5.00
C GLY A 36 2.24 -11.53 5.87
N ARG A 37 1.96 -12.31 6.93
CA ARG A 37 0.90 -11.97 7.90
C ARG A 37 1.23 -10.69 8.67
N PHE A 38 2.49 -10.49 9.03
CA PHE A 38 2.93 -9.29 9.74
C PHE A 38 2.84 -8.06 8.84
N TYR A 39 3.34 -8.14 7.60
CA TYR A 39 3.19 -7.11 6.58
C TYR A 39 1.71 -6.76 6.37
N GLY A 40 0.85 -7.76 6.20
CA GLY A 40 -0.59 -7.54 6.05
C GLY A 40 -1.21 -6.78 7.23
N ARG A 41 -0.80 -7.09 8.48
CA ARG A 41 -1.27 -6.35 9.66
C ARG A 41 -0.83 -4.88 9.65
N ILE A 42 0.43 -4.61 9.30
CA ILE A 42 0.94 -3.23 9.17
C ILE A 42 0.16 -2.49 8.09
N LEU A 43 -0.05 -3.15 6.95
CA LEU A 43 -0.76 -2.58 5.81
C LEU A 43 -2.21 -2.20 6.14
N TRP A 44 -2.93 -3.05 6.87
CA TRP A 44 -4.30 -2.73 7.34
C TRP A 44 -4.33 -1.55 8.31
N ARG A 45 -3.35 -1.44 9.21
CA ARG A 45 -3.22 -0.27 10.10
C ARG A 45 -2.89 0.99 9.32
N PHE A 46 -2.02 0.88 8.32
CA PHE A 46 -1.72 1.97 7.40
C PHE A 46 -3.00 2.45 6.71
N TYR A 47 -3.83 1.55 6.14
CA TYR A 47 -5.08 1.95 5.50
C TYR A 47 -6.04 2.69 6.43
N ALA A 48 -6.16 2.23 7.68
CA ALA A 48 -7.01 2.87 8.68
C ALA A 48 -6.59 4.31 8.99
N LEU A 49 -5.31 4.66 8.83
CA LEU A 49 -4.79 6.01 9.01
C LEU A 49 -4.77 6.81 7.69
N ALA A 50 -4.38 6.16 6.61
CA ALA A 50 -4.19 6.74 5.28
C ALA A 50 -5.50 7.19 4.65
N PHE A 51 -6.55 6.38 4.79
CA PHE A 51 -7.87 6.69 4.21
C PHE A 51 -8.48 7.98 4.79
N PRO A 52 -8.66 8.13 6.12
CA PRO A 52 -9.17 9.38 6.67
C PRO A 52 -8.24 10.56 6.39
N SER A 53 -6.91 10.35 6.38
CA SER A 53 -5.95 11.41 6.02
C SER A 53 -6.22 11.95 4.60
N LEU A 54 -6.47 11.07 3.62
CA LEU A 54 -6.81 11.49 2.26
C LEU A 54 -8.20 12.13 2.15
N ILE A 55 -9.17 11.70 2.95
CA ILE A 55 -10.48 12.37 3.01
C ILE A 55 -10.34 13.79 3.54
N VAL A 56 -9.59 13.99 4.63
CA VAL A 56 -9.33 15.34 5.17
C VAL A 56 -8.54 16.17 4.17
N TYR A 57 -7.52 15.61 3.50
CA TYR A 57 -6.81 16.29 2.42
C TYR A 57 -7.77 16.71 1.29
N LEU A 58 -8.67 15.83 0.87
CA LEU A 58 -9.66 16.13 -0.16
C LEU A 58 -10.57 17.28 0.27
N ILE A 59 -11.01 17.33 1.52
CA ILE A 59 -11.86 18.43 2.04
C ILE A 59 -11.09 19.75 2.07
N LEU A 60 -9.82 19.75 2.50
CA LEU A 60 -9.02 20.96 2.72
C LEU A 60 -8.20 21.45 1.51
N SER A 61 -7.99 20.62 0.49
CA SER A 61 -7.19 20.98 -0.69
C SER A 61 -8.01 21.81 -1.68
N ASP A 62 -7.39 22.83 -2.29
CA ASP A 62 -8.01 23.62 -3.37
C ASP A 62 -8.19 22.79 -4.64
N VAL A 63 -7.27 21.87 -4.90
CA VAL A 63 -7.27 21.01 -6.09
C VAL A 63 -7.74 19.60 -5.72
N LYS A 64 -9.07 19.40 -5.77
CA LYS A 64 -9.73 18.14 -5.40
C LYS A 64 -9.30 16.93 -6.24
N THR A 65 -8.94 17.16 -7.50
CA THR A 65 -8.54 16.10 -8.43
C THR A 65 -7.34 15.29 -7.92
N TYR A 66 -6.38 15.94 -7.26
CA TYR A 66 -5.24 15.25 -6.65
C TYR A 66 -5.65 14.35 -5.49
N GLY A 67 -6.54 14.82 -4.63
CA GLY A 67 -7.08 14.02 -3.53
C GLY A 67 -7.83 12.79 -4.05
N LEU A 68 -8.63 12.96 -5.11
CA LEU A 68 -9.37 11.87 -5.74
C LEU A 68 -8.43 10.82 -6.34
N LEU A 69 -7.39 11.24 -7.07
CA LEU A 69 -6.42 10.30 -7.68
C LEU A 69 -5.68 9.48 -6.61
N LEU A 70 -5.22 10.12 -5.53
CA LEU A 70 -4.57 9.43 -4.41
C LEU A 70 -5.53 8.46 -3.70
N LEU A 71 -6.79 8.86 -3.52
CA LEU A 71 -7.82 8.05 -2.90
C LEU A 71 -8.17 6.83 -3.75
N MET A 72 -8.32 7.00 -5.06
CA MET A 72 -8.53 5.89 -5.99
C MET A 72 -7.37 4.90 -5.94
N GLY A 73 -6.12 5.38 -5.99
CA GLY A 73 -4.95 4.51 -5.84
C GLY A 73 -4.93 3.75 -4.50
N LEU A 74 -5.35 4.40 -3.41
CA LEU A 74 -5.42 3.77 -2.09
C LEU A 74 -6.52 2.71 -2.05
N LEU A 75 -7.71 3.02 -2.56
CA LEU A 75 -8.84 2.11 -2.63
C LEU A 75 -8.52 0.89 -3.49
N THR A 76 -7.92 1.07 -4.66
CA THR A 76 -7.43 -0.05 -5.49
C THR A 76 -6.50 -0.94 -4.69
N ASN A 77 -5.59 -0.34 -3.92
CA ASN A 77 -4.68 -1.11 -3.08
C ASN A 77 -5.37 -1.88 -1.96
N VAL A 78 -6.35 -1.26 -1.28
CA VAL A 78 -7.19 -1.88 -0.26
C VAL A 78 -7.94 -3.08 -0.85
N SER A 79 -8.55 -2.94 -2.03
CA SER A 79 -9.27 -4.01 -2.71
C SER A 79 -8.35 -5.20 -3.03
N ILE A 80 -7.16 -4.94 -3.60
CA ILE A 80 -6.19 -6.00 -3.89
C ILE A 80 -5.74 -6.69 -2.60
N SER A 81 -5.45 -5.93 -1.54
CA SER A 81 -5.02 -6.48 -0.25
C SER A 81 -6.11 -7.26 0.46
N HIS A 82 -7.38 -6.85 0.31
CA HIS A 82 -8.52 -7.61 0.79
C HIS A 82 -8.65 -8.93 0.04
N TRP A 83 -8.57 -8.91 -1.29
CA TRP A 83 -8.57 -10.11 -2.12
C TRP A 83 -7.42 -11.06 -1.73
N LEU A 84 -6.20 -10.55 -1.56
CA LEU A 84 -5.05 -11.35 -1.12
C LEU A 84 -5.27 -12.00 0.25
N LYS A 85 -5.91 -11.29 1.19
CA LYS A 85 -6.23 -11.80 2.52
C LYS A 85 -7.24 -12.95 2.43
N THR A 86 -8.28 -12.81 1.61
CA THR A 86 -9.29 -13.85 1.39
C THR A 86 -8.68 -15.06 0.69
N TYR A 87 -7.96 -14.83 -0.41
CA TYR A 87 -7.29 -15.90 -1.15
C TYR A 87 -6.30 -16.68 -0.28
N LYS A 88 -5.53 -15.99 0.57
CA LYS A 88 -4.62 -16.64 1.53
C LYS A 88 -5.36 -17.52 2.54
N ARG A 89 -6.54 -17.11 3.00
CA ARG A 89 -7.35 -17.92 3.93
C ARG A 89 -7.83 -19.22 3.28
N GLU A 90 -8.15 -19.19 2.00
CA GLU A 90 -8.60 -20.37 1.25
C GLU A 90 -7.46 -21.36 0.99
N ILE A 91 -6.27 -20.88 0.63
CA ILE A 91 -5.14 -21.76 0.27
C ILE A 91 -4.30 -22.22 1.48
N GLY A 92 -4.46 -21.58 2.64
CA GLY A 92 -3.70 -21.89 3.85
C GLY A 92 -2.24 -21.39 3.80
N ASN A 93 -1.34 -22.14 4.41
CA ASN A 93 0.07 -21.76 4.52
C ASN A 93 0.80 -21.90 3.17
N ILE A 94 1.24 -20.77 2.62
CA ILE A 94 1.85 -20.67 1.28
C ILE A 94 3.23 -21.35 1.22
N ASP A 95 3.87 -21.53 2.37
CA ASP A 95 5.18 -22.19 2.45
C ASP A 95 5.08 -23.71 2.36
N LEU A 96 3.91 -24.29 2.60
CA LEU A 96 3.65 -25.73 2.41
C LEU A 96 3.36 -26.10 0.94
N LEU A 97 3.11 -25.11 0.09
CA LEU A 97 2.84 -25.32 -1.33
C LEU A 97 4.15 -25.45 -2.12
N GLU A 98 4.16 -26.34 -3.11
CA GLU A 98 5.27 -26.50 -4.03
C GLU A 98 5.66 -25.17 -4.71
N PRO A 99 6.94 -24.94 -5.05
CA PRO A 99 7.39 -23.68 -5.64
C PRO A 99 6.63 -23.24 -6.89
N TYR A 100 6.17 -24.19 -7.70
CA TYR A 100 5.47 -23.95 -8.97
C TYR A 100 3.96 -24.18 -8.89
N ASP A 101 3.40 -24.43 -7.70
CA ASP A 101 1.94 -24.52 -7.53
C ASP A 101 1.29 -23.22 -8.04
N ARG A 102 0.30 -23.37 -8.93
CA ARG A 102 -0.39 -22.27 -9.58
C ARG A 102 -0.94 -21.25 -8.57
N ARG A 103 -1.42 -21.71 -7.41
CA ARG A 103 -1.96 -20.86 -6.34
C ARG A 103 -0.89 -19.98 -5.72
N ARG A 104 0.29 -20.55 -5.47
CA ARG A 104 1.45 -19.82 -4.94
C ARG A 104 1.93 -18.75 -5.92
N VAL A 105 1.96 -19.07 -7.22
CA VAL A 105 2.36 -18.12 -8.27
C VAL A 105 1.37 -16.97 -8.38
N ILE A 106 0.07 -17.26 -8.37
CA ILE A 106 -0.99 -16.23 -8.41
C ILE A 106 -0.87 -15.30 -7.20
N PHE A 107 -0.77 -15.85 -5.98
CA PHE A 107 -0.60 -15.05 -4.77
C PHE A 107 0.61 -14.12 -4.87
N ARG A 108 1.76 -14.63 -5.33
CA ARG A 108 2.98 -13.81 -5.50
C ARG A 108 2.82 -12.71 -6.54
N ARG A 109 2.17 -12.98 -7.68
CA ARG A 109 1.92 -11.96 -8.71
C ARG A 109 1.04 -10.85 -8.17
N VAL A 110 -0.06 -11.20 -7.51
CA VAL A 110 -0.98 -10.20 -6.96
C VAL A 110 -0.38 -9.45 -5.77
N SER A 111 0.45 -10.11 -4.95
CA SER A 111 1.22 -9.44 -3.90
C SER A 111 2.18 -8.39 -4.47
N LYS A 112 2.90 -8.71 -5.56
CA LYS A 112 3.74 -7.74 -6.27
C LYS A 112 2.90 -6.60 -6.87
N LEU A 113 1.71 -6.90 -7.42
CA LEU A 113 0.81 -5.88 -7.93
C LEU A 113 0.36 -4.92 -6.83
N SER A 114 0.01 -5.42 -5.64
CA SER A 114 -0.30 -4.57 -4.48
C SER A 114 0.87 -3.64 -4.13
N THR A 115 2.10 -4.17 -4.07
CA THR A 115 3.29 -3.33 -3.81
C THR A 115 3.52 -2.30 -4.91
N LEU A 116 3.30 -2.67 -6.18
CA LEU A 116 3.42 -1.75 -7.32
C LEU A 116 2.40 -0.61 -7.22
N VAL A 117 1.14 -0.91 -6.89
CA VAL A 117 0.10 0.12 -6.73
C VAL A 117 0.45 1.10 -5.60
N LEU A 118 0.98 0.63 -4.46
CA LEU A 118 1.47 1.51 -3.40
C LEU A 118 2.63 2.39 -3.88
N PHE A 119 3.57 1.82 -4.64
CA PHE A 119 4.70 2.55 -5.19
C PHE A 119 4.24 3.63 -6.19
N LEU A 120 3.29 3.33 -7.07
CA LEU A 120 2.70 4.33 -7.96
C LEU A 120 1.99 5.45 -7.19
N ASN A 121 1.28 5.10 -6.12
CA ASN A 121 0.63 6.10 -5.25
C ASN A 121 1.66 6.96 -4.50
N LEU A 122 2.80 6.38 -4.11
CA LEU A 122 3.94 7.12 -3.56
C LEU A 122 4.53 8.11 -4.59
N LEU A 123 4.77 7.68 -5.83
CA LEU A 123 5.26 8.57 -6.89
C LEU A 123 4.28 9.70 -7.17
N LEU A 124 2.97 9.41 -7.20
CA LEU A 124 1.94 10.40 -7.40
C LEU A 124 1.90 11.43 -6.26
N SER A 125 1.93 10.97 -5.01
CA SER A 125 1.97 11.88 -3.84
C SER A 125 3.23 12.74 -3.81
N PHE A 126 4.38 12.19 -4.20
CA PHE A 126 5.62 12.94 -4.36
C PHE A 126 5.52 14.03 -5.42
N TYR A 127 5.00 13.68 -6.61
CA TYR A 127 4.79 14.64 -7.70
C TYR A 127 3.88 15.79 -7.26
N ILE A 128 2.78 15.48 -6.58
CA ILE A 128 1.84 16.51 -6.07
C ILE A 128 2.53 17.40 -5.04
N LEU A 129 3.34 16.84 -4.13
CA LEU A 129 4.10 17.61 -3.14
C LEU A 129 5.08 18.59 -3.79
N ILE A 130 5.82 18.15 -4.81
CA ILE A 130 6.74 19.03 -5.55
C ILE A 130 5.96 20.13 -6.24
N LYS A 131 4.88 19.77 -6.95
CA LYS A 131 4.09 20.74 -7.71
C LYS A 131 3.48 21.84 -6.82
N ILE A 132 3.06 21.49 -5.61
CA ILE A 132 2.48 22.45 -4.66
C ILE A 132 3.56 23.33 -3.99
N LYS A 133 4.79 22.85 -3.84
CA LYS A 133 5.89 23.60 -3.19
C LYS A 133 6.76 24.42 -4.15
N GLY A 134 6.88 24.00 -5.41
CA GLY A 134 7.70 24.65 -6.44
C GLY A 134 6.92 25.54 -7.40
N GLY A 135 5.64 25.82 -7.10
CA GLY A 135 4.79 26.75 -7.83
C GLY A 135 4.69 28.08 -7.10
#